data_AF-A0A969L6F3-F1
#
_entry.id   AF-A0A969L6F3-F1
#
_cell.length_a   1.000
_cell.length_b   1.000
_cell.length_c   1.000
_cell.angle_alpha   90.00
_cell.angle_beta   90.00
_cell.angle_gamma   90.00
#
_symmetry.space_group_name_H-M   'P 1'
#
loop_
_entity.id
_entity.type
_entity.pdbx_description
1 polymer ?
#
loop_
_entity_poly.entity_id
_entity_poly.type
_entity_poly.pdbx_seq_one_letter_code
_entity_poly.pdbx_strand_id
1 'polypeptide(L)'
;QAVNQTFAGQDFYTEEKLDGNYYEISTLPLRDDQDNIYSVLTIYRNINTYKMIQEELQMKIAALEKSNENLQQFAYVASHDLQEPLRKIRAFGDRLSTRYQDVLDATGQDYIRRMQNAAARMQVLINDLLKFSRVARKMSFSNRLTQI
;
A
#
# COMPACT_ATOMS: atom_id res chain seq x y z
N GLN A 1 -40.26 -8.44 10.28
CA GLN A 1 -39.90 -9.55 9.37
C GLN A 1 -38.99 -10.58 10.05
N ALA A 2 -37.92 -10.17 10.74
CA ALA A 2 -36.99 -11.04 11.49
C ALA A 2 -37.65 -12.06 12.45
N VAL A 3 -38.59 -11.59 13.29
CA VAL A 3 -39.29 -12.43 14.27
C VAL A 3 -40.07 -13.57 13.60
N ASN A 4 -40.78 -13.30 12.50
CA ASN A 4 -41.56 -14.30 11.78
C ASN A 4 -40.69 -15.36 11.09
N GLN A 5 -39.51 -14.99 10.59
CA GLN A 5 -38.57 -15.94 10.01
C GLN A 5 -37.91 -16.82 11.07
N THR A 6 -37.68 -16.27 12.27
CA THR A 6 -37.09 -17.05 13.37
C THR A 6 -38.08 -18.05 13.96
N PHE A 7 -39.36 -17.68 14.05
CA PHE A 7 -40.43 -18.64 14.40
C PHE A 7 -40.66 -19.72 13.32
N ALA A 8 -40.08 -19.57 12.12
CA ALA A 8 -40.01 -20.64 11.12
C ALA A 8 -38.78 -21.54 11.31
N GLY A 9 -38.00 -21.34 12.37
CA GLY A 9 -36.87 -22.19 12.76
C GLY A 9 -35.53 -21.81 12.15
N GLN A 10 -35.43 -20.64 11.50
CA GLN A 10 -34.19 -20.15 10.90
C GLN A 10 -33.49 -19.15 11.81
N ASP A 11 -32.17 -19.24 11.91
CA ASP A 11 -31.37 -18.21 12.53
C ASP A 11 -31.38 -16.96 11.65
N PHE A 12 -31.55 -15.80 12.28
CA PHE A 12 -31.60 -14.52 11.56
C PHE A 12 -30.53 -13.57 12.09
N TYR A 13 -29.70 -13.07 11.18
CA TYR A 13 -28.63 -12.11 11.45
C TYR A 13 -28.79 -10.89 10.56
N THR A 14 -28.77 -9.70 11.15
CA THR A 14 -28.75 -8.43 10.41
C THR A 14 -27.94 -7.38 11.15
N GLU A 15 -27.46 -6.38 10.42
CA GLU A 15 -26.94 -5.14 10.98
C GLU A 15 -27.91 -4.02 10.62
N GLU A 16 -28.40 -3.31 11.63
CA GLU A 16 -29.37 -2.22 11.44
C GLU A 16 -28.85 -0.94 12.07
N LYS A 17 -29.16 0.19 11.45
CA LYS A 17 -28.89 1.52 12.01
C LYS A 17 -30.17 2.06 12.64
N LEU A 18 -30.17 2.19 13.96
CA LEU A 18 -31.30 2.64 14.76
C LEU A 18 -30.88 3.86 15.59
N ASP A 19 -31.60 4.97 15.45
CA ASP A 19 -31.33 6.23 16.16
C ASP A 19 -29.85 6.67 16.10
N GLY A 20 -29.24 6.52 14.92
CA GLY A 20 -27.84 6.90 14.67
C GLY A 20 -26.80 5.87 15.13
N ASN A 21 -27.20 4.81 15.82
CA ASN A 21 -26.32 3.75 16.31
C ASN A 21 -26.46 2.48 15.48
N TYR A 22 -25.35 1.79 15.24
CA TYR A 22 -25.33 0.49 14.59
C TYR A 22 -25.52 -0.62 15.61
N TYR A 23 -26.44 -1.52 15.30
CA TYR A 23 -26.70 -2.72 16.07
C TYR A 23 -26.57 -3.95 15.19
N GLU A 24 -25.80 -4.92 15.67
CA GLU A 24 -25.88 -6.30 15.21
C GLU A 24 -27.05 -6.96 15.94
N ILE A 25 -27.99 -7.51 15.18
CA ILE A 25 -29.18 -8.17 15.70
C ILE A 25 -29.09 -9.63 15.29
N SER A 26 -28.96 -10.49 16.30
CA SER A 26 -29.01 -11.94 16.14
C SER A 26 -30.29 -12.46 16.78
N THR A 27 -31.06 -13.23 16.03
CA THR A 27 -32.34 -13.79 16.47
C THR A 27 -32.30 -15.30 16.28
N LEU A 28 -32.43 -16.05 17.38
CA LEU A 28 -32.30 -17.50 17.42
C LEU A 28 -33.59 -18.13 17.98
N PRO A 29 -34.12 -19.19 17.36
CA PRO A 29 -35.27 -19.91 17.90
C PRO A 29 -34.84 -20.73 19.12
N LEU A 30 -35.63 -20.68 20.19
CA LEU A 30 -35.47 -21.53 21.36
C LEU A 30 -36.45 -22.70 21.26
N ARG A 31 -35.92 -23.91 21.39
CA ARG A 31 -36.66 -25.16 21.21
C ARG A 31 -36.73 -25.94 22.51
N ASP A 32 -37.83 -26.66 22.71
CA ASP A 32 -37.99 -27.60 23.81
C ASP A 32 -37.35 -28.97 23.50
N ASP A 33 -37.44 -29.90 24.45
CA ASP A 33 -36.91 -31.28 24.29
C ASP A 33 -37.63 -32.09 23.19
N GLN A 34 -38.75 -31.57 22.67
CA GLN A 34 -39.54 -32.14 21.56
C GLN A 34 -39.29 -31.39 20.23
N ASP A 35 -38.25 -30.54 20.16
CA ASP A 35 -37.84 -29.73 19.01
C ASP A 35 -38.84 -28.62 18.60
N ASN A 36 -39.86 -28.35 19.42
CA ASN A 36 -40.83 -27.30 19.14
C ASN A 36 -40.30 -25.93 19.54
N ILE A 37 -40.46 -24.92 18.66
CA ILE A 37 -40.06 -23.55 18.95
C ILE A 37 -41.06 -22.94 19.93
N TYR A 38 -40.63 -22.71 21.17
CA TYR A 38 -41.49 -22.12 22.21
C TYR A 38 -41.18 -20.64 22.46
N SER A 39 -40.01 -20.16 22.04
CA SER A 39 -39.59 -18.78 22.21
C SER A 39 -38.52 -18.39 21.18
N VAL A 40 -38.17 -17.11 21.16
CA VAL A 40 -37.10 -16.55 20.34
C VAL A 40 -36.21 -15.71 21.24
N LEU A 41 -34.90 -15.92 21.14
CA LEU A 41 -33.89 -15.07 21.76
C LEU A 41 -33.41 -14.06 20.73
N THR A 42 -33.68 -12.77 20.99
CA THR A 42 -33.10 -11.66 20.21
C THR A 42 -32.02 -10.97 21.03
N ILE A 43 -30.82 -10.86 20.46
CA ILE A 43 -29.70 -10.12 21.04
C ILE A 43 -29.44 -8.89 20.18
N TYR A 44 -29.40 -7.72 20.82
CA TYR A 44 -28.97 -6.47 20.23
C TYR A 44 -27.59 -6.13 20.76
N ARG A 45 -26.59 -6.14 19.88
CA ARG A 45 -25.22 -5.72 20.23
C ARG A 45 -24.94 -4.39 19.56
N ASN A 46 -24.63 -3.37 20.35
CA ASN A 46 -24.13 -2.12 19.79
C ASN A 46 -22.73 -2.36 19.18
N ILE A 47 -22.57 -2.03 17.92
CA ILE A 47 -21.33 -2.22 17.16
C ILE A 47 -20.72 -0.90 16.67
N ASN A 48 -21.11 0.23 17.26
CA ASN A 48 -20.62 1.56 16.86
C ASN A 48 -19.09 1.64 16.90
N THR A 49 -18.47 1.18 17.99
CA THR A 49 -17.01 1.22 18.14
C THR A 49 -16.32 0.40 17.06
N TYR A 50 -16.86 -0.79 16.74
CA TYR A 50 -16.34 -1.63 15.67
C TYR A 50 -16.45 -0.93 14.31
N LYS A 51 -17.62 -0.36 13.98
CA LYS A 51 -17.84 0.37 12.73
C LYS A 51 -16.91 1.59 12.61
N MET A 52 -16.77 2.39 13.67
CA MET A 52 -15.86 3.55 13.68
C MET A 52 -14.40 3.14 13.45
N ILE A 53 -13.93 2.09 14.11
CA ILE A 53 -12.57 1.57 13.92
C ILE A 53 -12.39 1.05 12.49
N GLN A 54 -13.40 0.35 11.96
CA GLN A 54 -13.37 -0.17 10.59
C GLN A 54 -13.31 0.97 9.56
N GLU A 55 -14.13 2.01 9.72
CA GLU A 55 -14.11 3.20 8.87
C GLU A 55 -12.78 3.95 8.98
N GLU A 56 -12.27 4.16 10.20
CA GLU A 56 -10.96 4.79 10.42
C GLU A 56 -9.83 3.99 9.77
N LEU A 57 -9.87 2.66 9.90
CA LEU A 57 -8.89 1.77 9.27
C LEU A 57 -8.96 1.87 7.74
N GLN A 58 -10.15 1.86 7.15
CA GLN A 58 -10.33 2.02 5.70
C GLN A 58 -9.81 3.38 5.23
N MET A 59 -10.09 4.47 5.95
CA MET A 59 -9.57 5.80 5.64
C MET A 59 -8.04 5.84 5.73
N LYS A 60 -7.45 5.23 6.76
CA LYS A 60 -5.98 5.15 6.92
C LYS A 60 -5.34 4.33 5.81
N ILE A 61 -5.93 3.21 5.42
CA ILE A 61 -5.47 2.39 4.29
C ILE A 61 -5.46 3.22 3.02
N ALA A 62 -6.58 3.88 2.68
CA ALA A 62 -6.67 4.71 1.48
C ALA A 62 -5.65 5.88 1.51
N ALA A 63 -5.44 6.50 2.67
CA ALA A 63 -4.43 7.56 2.83
C ALA A 63 -3.00 7.03 2.67
N LEU A 64 -2.69 5.85 3.22
CA LEU A 64 -1.40 5.19 3.05
C LEU A 64 -1.14 4.82 1.59
N GLU A 65 -2.15 4.31 0.89
CA GLU A 65 -2.06 3.99 -0.54
C GLU A 65 -1.74 5.23 -1.35
N LYS A 66 -2.50 6.31 -1.14
CA LYS A 66 -2.26 7.59 -1.81
C LYS A 66 -0.88 8.17 -1.50
N SER A 67 -0.45 8.09 -0.24
CA SER A 67 0.89 8.55 0.17
C SER A 67 1.99 7.75 -0.53
N ASN A 68 1.82 6.43 -0.62
CA ASN A 68 2.77 5.54 -1.30
C ASN A 68 2.82 5.82 -2.82
N GLU A 69 1.69 6.10 -3.45
CA GLU A 69 1.64 6.52 -4.86
C GLU A 69 2.38 7.84 -5.09
N ASN A 70 2.13 8.84 -4.24
CA ASN A 70 2.80 10.14 -4.30
C ASN A 70 4.32 9.99 -4.12
N LEU A 71 4.76 9.19 -3.14
CA LEU A 71 6.18 8.89 -2.91
C LEU A 71 6.84 8.27 -4.13
N GLN A 72 6.16 7.36 -4.82
CA GLN A 72 6.69 6.74 -6.03
C GLN A 72 6.77 7.74 -7.18
N GLN A 73 5.75 8.56 -7.38
CA GLN A 73 5.78 9.60 -8.41
C GLN A 73 6.93 10.57 -8.15
N PHE A 74 7.11 10.99 -6.89
CA PHE A 74 8.24 11.82 -6.49
C PHE A 74 9.58 11.13 -6.77
N ALA A 75 9.76 9.88 -6.33
CA ALA A 75 10.99 9.13 -6.57
C ALA A 75 11.29 8.94 -8.07
N TYR A 76 10.25 8.71 -8.88
CA TYR A 76 10.38 8.56 -10.33
C TYR A 76 10.82 9.86 -11.00
N VAL A 77 10.14 10.98 -10.71
CA VAL A 77 10.47 12.30 -11.26
C VAL A 77 11.87 12.72 -10.82
N ALA A 78 12.17 12.66 -9.53
CA ALA A 78 13.49 13.00 -9.00
C ALA A 78 14.60 12.14 -9.62
N SER A 79 14.36 10.84 -9.82
CA SER A 79 15.35 9.96 -10.46
C SER A 79 15.59 10.36 -11.91
N HIS A 80 14.54 10.63 -12.69
CA HIS A 80 14.68 11.10 -14.06
C HIS A 80 15.49 12.41 -14.12
N ASP A 81 15.16 13.37 -13.26
CA ASP A 81 15.81 14.68 -13.21
C ASP A 81 17.28 14.57 -12.78
N LEU A 82 17.65 13.56 -11.99
CA LEU A 82 19.04 13.27 -11.62
C LEU A 82 19.80 12.48 -12.69
N GLN A 83 19.13 11.68 -13.51
CA GLN A 83 19.77 10.91 -14.57
C GLN A 83 20.30 11.79 -15.69
N GLU A 84 19.58 12.86 -16.04
CA GLU A 84 20.01 13.77 -17.10
C GLU A 84 21.36 14.47 -16.82
N PRO A 85 21.59 15.10 -15.66
CA PRO A 85 22.90 15.69 -15.35
C PRO A 85 24.00 14.63 -15.24
N LEU A 86 23.72 13.42 -14.71
CA LEU A 86 24.71 12.34 -14.68
C LEU A 86 25.13 11.90 -16.08
N ARG A 87 24.17 11.78 -17.01
CA ARG A 87 24.44 11.49 -18.42
C ARG A 87 25.32 12.56 -19.06
N LYS A 88 25.06 13.83 -18.76
CA LYS A 88 25.88 14.96 -19.25
C LYS A 88 27.29 14.91 -18.67
N ILE A 89 27.45 14.72 -17.36
CA ILE A 89 28.77 14.59 -16.70
C ILE A 89 29.60 13.48 -17.34
N ARG A 90 28.99 12.31 -17.60
CA ARG A 90 29.65 11.20 -18.28
C ARG A 90 30.05 11.57 -19.71
N ALA A 91 29.13 12.12 -20.51
CA ALA A 91 29.41 12.49 -21.89
C ALA A 91 30.54 13.54 -22.03
N PHE A 92 30.57 14.53 -21.14
CA PHE A 92 31.66 15.51 -21.10
C PHE A 92 32.97 14.91 -20.56
N GLY A 93 32.90 14.06 -19.55
CA GLY A 93 34.04 13.30 -19.04
C GLY A 93 34.67 12.42 -20.12
N ASP A 94 33.86 11.70 -20.90
CA ASP A 94 34.30 10.85 -22.00
C ASP A 94 35.01 11.69 -23.08
N ARG A 95 34.44 12.85 -23.42
CA ARG A 95 35.07 13.79 -24.37
C ARG A 95 36.39 14.34 -23.84
N LEU A 96 36.47 14.73 -22.57
CA LEU A 96 37.69 15.21 -21.95
C LEU A 96 38.77 14.12 -21.94
N SER A 97 38.39 12.91 -21.51
CA SER A 97 39.28 11.75 -21.49
C SER A 97 39.80 11.37 -22.87
N THR A 98 39.00 11.53 -23.93
CA THR A 98 39.38 11.12 -25.29
C THR A 98 40.14 12.21 -26.04
N ARG A 99 39.70 13.47 -25.95
CA ARG A 99 40.26 14.58 -26.75
C ARG A 99 41.47 15.26 -26.12
N TYR A 100 41.59 15.19 -24.80
CA TYR A 100 42.63 15.87 -24.04
C TYR A 100 43.56 14.88 -23.32
N GLN A 101 43.55 13.61 -23.71
CA GLN A 101 44.41 12.59 -23.10
C GLN A 101 45.89 13.00 -23.10
N ASP A 102 46.39 13.47 -24.24
CA ASP A 102 47.80 13.84 -24.41
C ASP A 102 48.14 15.22 -23.82
N VAL A 103 47.12 16.01 -23.46
CA VAL A 103 47.28 17.35 -22.87
C VAL A 103 47.21 17.30 -21.35
N LEU A 104 46.46 16.35 -20.80
CA LEU A 104 46.29 16.18 -19.36
C LEU A 104 47.43 15.34 -18.78
N ASP A 105 47.97 15.80 -17.66
CA ASP A 105 48.92 15.01 -16.87
C ASP A 105 48.22 13.79 -16.23
N ALA A 106 49.01 12.89 -15.65
CA ALA A 106 48.50 11.69 -14.99
C ALA A 106 47.47 12.02 -13.89
N THR A 107 47.65 13.16 -13.20
CA THR A 107 46.73 13.65 -12.16
C THR A 107 45.37 14.04 -12.74
N GLY A 108 45.37 14.83 -13.81
CA GLY A 108 44.14 15.24 -14.51
C GLY A 108 43.35 14.05 -15.06
N GLN A 109 44.06 13.06 -15.63
CA GLN A 109 43.45 11.81 -16.10
C GLN A 109 42.84 10.99 -14.93
N ASP A 110 43.49 10.91 -13.77
CA ASP A 110 42.93 10.26 -12.59
C ASP A 110 41.66 10.95 -12.09
N TYR A 111 41.65 12.29 -12.04
CA TYR A 111 40.47 13.03 -11.60
C TYR A 111 39.26 12.80 -12.50
N ILE A 112 39.44 12.81 -13.83
CA ILE A 112 38.35 12.51 -14.77
C ILE A 112 37.82 11.09 -14.55
N ARG A 113 38.72 10.11 -14.43
CA ARG A 113 38.34 8.71 -14.16
C ARG A 113 37.55 8.58 -12.86
N ARG A 114 37.98 9.24 -11.79
CA ARG A 114 37.29 9.23 -10.48
C ARG A 114 35.90 9.86 -10.57
N MET A 115 35.78 10.99 -11.27
CA MET A 115 34.49 11.67 -11.52
C MET A 115 33.54 10.77 -12.31
N GLN A 116 33.99 10.18 -13.42
CA GLN A 116 33.18 9.26 -14.24
C GLN A 116 32.72 8.05 -13.44
N ASN A 117 33.61 7.45 -12.65
CA ASN A 117 33.28 6.32 -11.77
C ASN A 117 32.23 6.71 -10.73
N ALA A 118 32.33 7.90 -10.12
CA ALA A 118 31.31 8.39 -9.19
C ALA A 118 29.96 8.60 -9.88
N ALA A 119 29.94 9.20 -11.07
CA ALA A 119 28.72 9.38 -11.86
C ALA A 119 28.07 8.05 -12.25
N ALA A 120 28.87 7.05 -12.64
CA ALA A 120 28.39 5.71 -12.95
C ALA A 120 27.78 5.02 -11.71
N ARG A 121 28.42 5.11 -10.54
CA ARG A 121 27.87 4.56 -9.29
C ARG A 121 26.55 5.22 -8.90
N MET A 122 26.45 6.56 -9.01
CA MET A 122 25.20 7.26 -8.71
C MET A 122 24.06 6.80 -9.63
N GLN A 123 24.35 6.59 -10.92
CA GLN A 123 23.38 6.07 -11.87
C GLN A 123 22.84 4.68 -11.48
N VAL A 124 23.71 3.79 -10.99
CA VAL A 124 23.32 2.45 -10.50
C VAL A 124 22.45 2.57 -9.25
N LEU A 125 22.85 3.36 -8.26
CA LEU A 125 22.10 3.56 -7.02
C LEU A 125 20.68 4.11 -7.27
N ILE A 126 20.55 5.08 -8.17
CA ILE A 126 19.25 5.62 -8.57
C ILE A 126 18.37 4.53 -9.20
N ASN A 127 18.93 3.72 -10.10
CA ASN A 127 18.20 2.64 -10.76
C ASN A 127 17.75 1.56 -9.76
N ASP A 128 18.60 1.21 -8.80
CA ASP A 128 18.29 0.19 -7.80
C ASP A 128 17.24 0.66 -6.80
N LEU A 129 17.29 1.94 -6.40
CA LEU A 129 16.25 2.56 -5.58
C LEU A 129 14.88 2.52 -6.28
N LEU A 130 14.84 2.84 -7.58
CA LEU A 130 13.60 2.75 -8.36
C LEU A 130 13.06 1.32 -8.47
N LYS A 131 13.94 0.32 -8.65
CA LYS A 131 13.53 -1.09 -8.68
C LYS A 131 12.97 -1.53 -7.33
N PHE A 132 13.65 -1.20 -6.24
CA PHE A 132 13.19 -1.54 -4.88
C PHE A 132 11.81 -0.94 -4.60
N SER A 133 11.62 0.35 -4.90
CA SER A 133 10.32 1.03 -4.77
C SER A 133 9.19 0.32 -5.54
N ARG A 134 9.47 -0.21 -6.74
CA ARG A 134 8.49 -0.96 -7.54
C ARG A 134 8.18 -2.36 -6.98
N VAL A 135 9.16 -3.08 -6.45
CA VAL A 135 8.96 -4.44 -5.89
C VAL A 135 8.16 -4.40 -4.59
N ALA A 136 8.43 -3.42 -3.72
CA ALA A 136 7.68 -3.22 -2.47
C ALA A 136 6.16 -3.10 -2.71
N ARG A 137 5.75 -2.45 -3.82
CA ARG A 137 4.34 -2.39 -4.26
C ARG A 137 3.78 -3.79 -4.56
N LYS A 138 4.48 -4.59 -5.37
CA LYS A 138 3.97 -5.90 -5.82
C LYS A 138 3.69 -6.85 -4.64
N MET A 139 4.50 -6.76 -3.58
CA MET A 139 4.32 -7.53 -2.36
C MET A 139 3.13 -7.04 -1.52
N SER A 140 2.90 -5.72 -1.45
CA SER A 140 1.73 -5.14 -0.77
C SER A 140 0.39 -5.52 -1.45
N PHE A 141 0.39 -5.71 -2.76
CA PHE A 141 -0.78 -6.21 -3.49
C PHE A 141 -0.98 -7.72 -3.32
N SER A 142 0.10 -8.51 -3.21
CA SER A 142 0.01 -9.97 -3.05
C SER A 142 -0.60 -10.38 -1.70
N ASN A 143 -0.41 -9.61 -0.63
CA ASN A 143 -1.03 -9.88 0.67
C ASN A 143 -2.56 -9.70 0.68
N ARG A 144 -3.14 -9.08 -0.35
CA ARG A 144 -4.61 -8.90 -0.45
C ARG A 144 -5.35 -10.08 -1.08
N LEU A 145 -4.66 -10.93 -1.84
CA LEU A 145 -5.27 -12.11 -2.49
C LEU A 145 -5.31 -13.34 -1.59
N THR A 146 -4.68 -13.31 -0.40
CA THR A 146 -4.70 -14.41 0.57
C THR A 146 -5.73 -14.20 1.69
N GLN A 147 -6.53 -13.12 1.64
CA GLN A 147 -7.55 -12.79 2.66
C GLN A 147 -8.98 -12.68 2.09
N ILE A 148 -9.25 -13.23 0.91
CA ILE A 148 -10.61 -13.44 0.38
C ILE A 148 -10.80 -14.95 0.24
#